data_AF-A0A7V6YF74-F1
#
_entry.id   AF-A0A7V6YF74-F1
#
_cell.length_a   1.000
_cell.length_b   1.000
_cell.length_c   1.000
_cell.angle_alpha   90.00
_cell.angle_beta   90.00
_cell.angle_gamma   90.00
#
_symmetry.space_group_name_H-M   'P 1'
#
loop_
_entity.id
_entity.type
_entity.pdbx_description
1 polymer ?
#
loop_
_entity_poly.entity_id
_entity_poly.type
_entity_poly.pdbx_seq_one_letter_code
_entity_poly.pdbx_strand_id
1 'polypeptide(L)'
;KTYLPAVHLLVGVLFKSYLSYWLVTWPFLGINGAALATVVGFGTAFWLNYRALRKLTGFGVAWSFAGRPALAAAIMAAVVYWVYGELVALLGNNVTCLLAVGVGGLTYAVGLLALGAVETGDLQQLHGGPFMSKIIRALEKLRLLR
;
A
#
# COMPACT_ATOMS: atom_id res chain seq x y z
N LYS A 1 26.17 8.08 1.66
CA LYS A 1 26.33 7.55 0.28
C LYS A 1 24.95 7.45 -0.36
N THR A 2 24.64 8.31 -1.33
CA THR A 2 23.27 8.51 -1.86
C THR A 2 22.88 7.54 -2.97
N TYR A 3 23.84 6.82 -3.58
CA TYR A 3 23.58 5.87 -4.68
C TYR A 3 23.11 4.48 -4.23
N LEU A 4 23.22 4.16 -2.93
CA LEU A 4 22.88 2.83 -2.39
C LEU A 4 21.44 2.41 -2.72
N PRO A 5 20.41 3.26 -2.57
CA PRO A 5 19.05 2.91 -2.93
C PRO A 5 18.87 2.56 -4.40
N ALA A 6 19.56 3.27 -5.30
CA ALA A 6 19.49 3.00 -6.74
C ALA A 6 20.06 1.60 -7.08
N VAL A 7 21.18 1.22 -6.45
CA VAL A 7 21.76 -0.12 -6.63
C VAL A 7 20.82 -1.21 -6.10
N HIS A 8 20.20 -1.00 -4.94
CA HIS A 8 19.25 -1.98 -4.38
C HIS A 8 17.99 -2.12 -5.24
N LEU A 9 17.50 -1.02 -5.81
CA LEU A 9 16.38 -1.05 -6.76
C LEU A 9 16.75 -1.81 -8.04
N LEU A 10 17.96 -1.60 -8.58
CA LEU A 10 18.46 -2.36 -9.73
C LEU A 10 18.49 -3.87 -9.43
N VAL A 11 18.98 -4.27 -8.26
CA VAL A 11 18.98 -5.68 -7.84
C VAL A 11 17.54 -6.22 -7.75
N GLY A 12 16.61 -5.45 -7.18
CA GLY A 12 15.20 -5.85 -7.10
C GLY A 12 14.54 -6.01 -8.48
N VAL A 13 14.86 -5.16 -9.45
CA VAL A 13 14.39 -5.27 -10.84
C VAL A 13 14.94 -6.52 -11.51
N LEU A 14 16.25 -6.78 -11.38
CA LEU A 14 16.85 -7.99 -11.96
C LEU A 14 16.23 -9.26 -11.35
N PHE A 15 16.03 -9.29 -10.04
CA PHE A 15 15.41 -10.41 -9.35
C PHE A 15 13.94 -10.60 -9.76
N LYS A 16 13.17 -9.50 -9.85
CA LYS A 16 11.78 -9.51 -10.36
C LYS A 16 11.73 -10.09 -11.77
N SER A 17 12.56 -9.62 -12.68
CA SER A 17 12.53 -10.06 -14.08
C SER A 17 12.87 -11.55 -14.21
N TYR A 18 13.88 -12.01 -13.45
CA TYR A 18 14.24 -13.42 -13.39
C TYR A 18 13.08 -14.27 -12.84
N LEU A 19 12.53 -13.91 -11.67
CA LEU A 19 11.39 -14.64 -11.09
C LEU A 19 10.17 -14.62 -12.01
N SER A 20 9.88 -13.50 -12.64
CA SER A 20 8.71 -13.38 -13.52
C SER A 20 8.82 -14.33 -14.71
N TYR A 21 10.01 -14.50 -15.28
CA TYR A 21 10.22 -15.45 -16.38
C TYR A 21 9.90 -16.89 -15.94
N TRP A 22 10.41 -17.30 -14.78
CA TRP A 22 10.19 -18.65 -14.26
C TRP A 22 8.77 -18.89 -13.75
N LEU A 23 8.22 -17.97 -12.96
CA LEU A 23 6.90 -18.11 -12.34
C LEU A 23 5.75 -18.02 -13.36
N VAL A 24 5.91 -17.24 -14.43
CA VAL A 24 4.89 -17.16 -15.50
C VAL A 24 4.85 -18.44 -16.33
N THR A 25 5.98 -19.13 -16.45
CA THR A 25 6.07 -20.40 -17.19
C THR A 25 5.33 -21.53 -16.46
N TRP A 26 5.07 -21.41 -15.16
CA TRP A 26 4.28 -22.40 -14.43
C TRP A 26 2.78 -22.30 -14.76
N PRO A 27 2.15 -23.39 -15.26
CA PRO A 27 0.77 -23.37 -15.73
C PRO A 27 -0.25 -23.09 -14.62
N PHE A 28 0.10 -23.33 -13.35
CA PHE A 28 -0.75 -23.00 -12.20
C PHE A 28 -0.73 -21.51 -11.85
N LEU A 29 0.38 -20.80 -12.10
CA LEU A 29 0.55 -19.40 -11.73
C LEU A 29 0.26 -18.45 -12.90
N GLY A 30 0.70 -18.78 -14.11
CA GLY A 30 0.54 -17.94 -15.30
C GLY A 30 0.86 -16.47 -15.02
N ILE A 31 -0.05 -15.57 -15.39
CA ILE A 31 0.12 -14.11 -15.20
C ILE A 31 0.21 -13.72 -13.71
N ASN A 32 -0.43 -14.47 -12.81
CA ASN A 32 -0.32 -14.22 -11.36
C ASN A 32 1.12 -14.44 -10.85
N GLY A 33 1.90 -15.26 -11.55
CA GLY A 33 3.34 -15.40 -11.33
C GLY A 33 4.11 -14.09 -11.47
N ALA A 34 3.73 -13.22 -12.41
CA ALA A 34 4.33 -11.90 -12.58
C ALA A 34 3.97 -10.92 -11.45
N ALA A 35 2.75 -11.03 -10.91
CA ALA A 35 2.33 -10.26 -9.74
C ALA A 35 3.15 -10.65 -8.50
N LEU A 36 3.31 -11.96 -8.25
CA LEU A 36 4.16 -12.47 -7.16
C LEU A 36 5.62 -12.02 -7.32
N ALA A 37 6.18 -12.12 -8.52
CA ALA A 37 7.54 -11.66 -8.80
C ALA A 37 7.74 -10.16 -8.49
N THR A 38 6.70 -9.34 -8.69
CA THR A 38 6.74 -7.91 -8.37
C THR A 38 6.77 -7.67 -6.86
N VAL A 39 5.94 -8.39 -6.09
CA VAL A 39 5.94 -8.30 -4.62
C VAL A 39 7.31 -8.71 -4.05
N VAL A 40 7.87 -9.81 -4.55
CA VAL A 40 9.20 -10.29 -4.12
C VAL A 40 10.30 -9.31 -4.55
N GLY A 41 10.22 -8.74 -5.76
CA GLY A 41 11.16 -7.72 -6.24
C GLY A 41 11.19 -6.48 -5.33
N PHE A 42 10.03 -5.94 -4.96
CA PHE A 42 9.96 -4.83 -4.01
C PHE A 42 10.42 -5.25 -2.61
N GLY A 43 10.08 -6.46 -2.17
CA GLY A 43 10.54 -7.00 -0.88
C GLY A 43 12.06 -7.12 -0.78
N THR A 44 12.72 -7.60 -1.84
CA THR A 44 14.19 -7.69 -1.89
C THR A 44 14.85 -6.32 -1.89
N ALA A 45 14.36 -5.37 -2.70
CA ALA A 45 14.85 -4.00 -2.70
C ALA A 45 14.65 -3.33 -1.33
N PHE A 46 13.50 -3.52 -0.69
CA PHE A 46 13.22 -3.05 0.67
C PHE A 46 14.19 -3.64 1.69
N TRP A 47 14.43 -4.95 1.66
CA TRP A 47 15.32 -5.62 2.60
C TRP A 47 16.77 -5.12 2.51
N LEU A 48 17.28 -4.96 1.29
CA LEU A 48 18.62 -4.42 1.04
C LEU A 48 18.74 -2.96 1.51
N ASN A 49 17.72 -2.13 1.21
CA ASN A 49 17.65 -0.76 1.69
C ASN A 49 17.60 -0.69 3.22
N TYR A 50 16.79 -1.53 3.85
CA TYR A 50 16.68 -1.59 5.30
C TYR A 50 18.00 -2.01 5.96
N ARG A 51 18.69 -3.03 5.42
CA ARG A 51 19.99 -3.48 5.93
C ARG A 51 21.05 -2.39 5.79
N ALA A 52 21.08 -1.66 4.68
CA ALA A 52 21.99 -0.54 4.50
C ALA A 52 21.66 0.63 5.43
N LEU A 53 20.37 0.95 5.61
CA LEU A 53 19.90 1.99 6.52
C LEU A 53 20.33 1.67 7.96
N ARG A 54 20.04 0.46 8.44
CA ARG A 54 20.45 0.00 9.78
C ARG A 54 21.96 0.13 10.02
N LYS A 55 22.77 -0.17 9.01
CA LYS A 55 24.23 -0.07 9.11
C LYS A 55 24.75 1.37 9.14
N LEU A 56 24.07 2.28 8.44
CA LEU A 56 24.53 3.67 8.28
C LEU A 56 24.01 4.61 9.37
N THR A 57 22.78 4.41 9.84
CA THR A 57 22.12 5.32 10.78
C THR A 57 21.81 4.67 12.13
N GLY A 58 21.99 3.36 12.27
CA GLY A 58 21.56 2.61 13.47
C GLY A 58 20.05 2.52 13.64
N PHE A 59 19.27 3.07 12.71
CA PHE A 59 17.82 3.19 12.84
C PHE A 59 17.12 1.83 12.65
N GLY A 60 16.32 1.42 13.62
CA GLY A 60 15.46 0.24 13.55
C GLY A 60 14.05 0.62 13.13
N VAL A 61 13.49 -0.05 12.11
CA VAL A 61 12.07 0.09 11.76
C VAL A 61 11.22 -0.35 12.94
N ALA A 62 10.31 0.54 13.37
CA ALA A 62 9.25 0.20 14.31
C ALA A 62 8.19 -0.62 13.57
N TRP A 63 8.30 -1.95 13.65
CA TRP A 63 7.34 -2.88 13.02
C TRP A 63 5.90 -2.66 13.47
N SER A 64 5.69 -2.06 14.65
CA SER A 64 4.39 -1.61 15.15
C SER A 64 3.69 -0.63 14.22
N PHE A 65 4.44 0.22 13.48
CA PHE A 65 3.88 1.15 12.50
C PHE A 65 3.49 0.46 11.19
N ALA A 66 4.17 -0.61 10.78
CA ALA A 66 3.85 -1.34 9.55
C ALA A 66 2.59 -2.20 9.67
N GLY A 67 2.24 -2.64 10.89
CA GLY A 67 1.05 -3.47 11.12
C GLY A 67 -0.28 -2.73 10.90
N ARG A 68 -0.35 -1.44 11.23
CA ARG A 68 -1.60 -0.64 11.11
C ARG A 68 -2.02 -0.44 9.63
N PRO A 69 -1.13 -0.03 8.70
CA PRO A 69 -1.45 0.00 7.26
C PRO A 69 -1.77 -1.37 6.68
N ALA A 70 -1.09 -2.44 7.12
CA ALA A 70 -1.39 -3.78 6.66
C ALA A 70 -2.81 -4.23 7.04
N LEU A 71 -3.24 -3.92 8.28
CA LEU A 71 -4.60 -4.19 8.71
C LEU A 71 -5.63 -3.33 7.96
N ALA A 72 -5.34 -2.04 7.72
CA ALA A 72 -6.18 -1.18 6.88
C ALA A 72 -6.36 -1.75 5.46
N ALA A 73 -5.28 -2.25 4.85
CA ALA A 73 -5.31 -2.86 3.53
C ALA A 73 -6.11 -4.18 3.52
N ALA A 74 -6.02 -4.99 4.58
CA ALA A 74 -6.81 -6.21 4.72
C ALA A 74 -8.31 -5.91 4.84
N ILE A 75 -8.68 -4.90 5.64
CA ILE A 75 -10.08 -4.45 5.76
C ILE A 75 -10.59 -3.95 4.40
N MET A 76 -9.81 -3.11 3.71
CA MET A 76 -10.14 -2.64 2.36
C MET A 76 -10.38 -3.82 1.40
N ALA A 77 -9.49 -4.81 1.37
CA ALA A 77 -9.61 -5.97 0.49
C ALA A 77 -10.91 -6.75 0.77
N ALA A 78 -11.26 -6.96 2.04
CA ALA A 78 -12.51 -7.60 2.42
C ALA A 78 -13.73 -6.80 1.95
N VAL A 79 -13.76 -5.49 2.20
CA VAL A 79 -14.90 -4.64 1.80
C VAL A 79 -15.07 -4.62 0.28
N VAL A 80 -13.97 -4.45 -0.47
CA VAL A 80 -14.01 -4.43 -1.94
C VAL A 80 -14.51 -5.77 -2.51
N TYR A 81 -14.08 -6.90 -1.93
CA TYR A 81 -14.54 -8.22 -2.34
C TYR A 81 -16.06 -8.37 -2.20
N TRP A 82 -16.61 -7.95 -1.06
CA TRP A 82 -18.05 -7.97 -0.80
C TRP A 82 -18.82 -7.02 -1.73
N VAL A 83 -18.37 -5.77 -1.84
CA VAL A 83 -19.04 -4.75 -2.67
C VAL A 83 -19.06 -5.18 -4.13
N TYR A 84 -17.94 -5.67 -4.66
CA TYR A 84 -17.89 -6.14 -6.04
C TYR A 84 -18.77 -7.37 -6.25
N GLY A 85 -18.76 -8.34 -5.33
CA GLY A 85 -19.55 -9.57 -5.44
C GLY A 85 -21.06 -9.31 -5.50
N GLU A 86 -21.57 -8.40 -4.67
CA GLU A 86 -23.01 -8.09 -4.62
C GLU A 86 -23.47 -7.17 -5.75
N LEU A 87 -22.65 -6.19 -6.15
CA LEU A 87 -23.07 -5.18 -7.12
C LEU A 87 -22.82 -5.60 -8.57
N VAL A 88 -21.90 -6.55 -8.84
CA VAL A 88 -21.57 -6.95 -10.23
C VAL A 88 -22.78 -7.52 -10.97
N ALA A 89 -23.64 -8.25 -10.26
CA ALA A 89 -24.86 -8.84 -10.83
C ALA A 89 -25.93 -7.79 -11.18
N LEU A 90 -25.93 -6.63 -10.49
CA LEU A 90 -26.95 -5.59 -10.63
C LEU A 90 -26.54 -4.46 -11.57
N LEU A 91 -25.30 -4.00 -11.48
CA LEU A 91 -24.80 -2.82 -12.21
C LEU A 91 -23.89 -3.16 -13.39
N GLY A 92 -23.54 -4.43 -13.57
CA GLY A 92 -22.60 -4.89 -14.57
C GLY A 92 -21.14 -4.58 -14.22
N ASN A 93 -20.20 -5.19 -14.94
CA ASN A 93 -18.78 -5.21 -14.58
C ASN A 93 -18.13 -3.82 -14.49
N ASN A 94 -18.33 -2.97 -15.51
CA ASN A 94 -17.57 -1.72 -15.64
C ASN A 94 -17.94 -0.71 -14.53
N VAL A 95 -19.25 -0.54 -14.28
CA VAL A 95 -19.76 0.39 -13.25
C VAL A 95 -19.40 -0.13 -11.85
N THR A 96 -19.55 -1.43 -11.62
CA THR A 96 -19.20 -2.06 -10.34
C THR A 96 -17.72 -1.93 -10.03
N CYS A 97 -16.85 -2.14 -11.02
CA CYS A 97 -15.41 -1.98 -10.84
C CYS A 97 -15.05 -0.54 -10.43
N LEU A 98 -15.63 0.46 -11.10
CA LEU A 98 -15.37 1.87 -10.78
C LEU A 98 -15.85 2.26 -9.38
N LEU A 99 -17.03 1.78 -8.98
CA LEU A 99 -17.56 1.95 -7.63
C LEU A 99 -16.68 1.24 -6.58
N ALA A 100 -16.27 0.01 -6.86
CA ALA A 100 -15.42 -0.78 -5.97
C ALA A 100 -14.06 -0.12 -5.73
N VAL A 101 -13.45 0.48 -6.75
CA VAL A 101 -12.22 1.27 -6.61
C VAL A 101 -12.45 2.51 -5.71
N GLY A 102 -13.55 3.23 -5.92
CA GLY A 102 -13.91 4.39 -5.10
C GLY A 102 -14.13 4.04 -3.63
N VAL A 103 -14.89 2.97 -3.37
CA VAL A 103 -15.13 2.45 -2.02
C VAL A 103 -13.86 1.91 -1.38
N GLY A 104 -13.00 1.22 -2.15
CA GLY A 104 -11.70 0.75 -1.70
C GLY A 104 -10.80 1.91 -1.24
N GLY A 105 -10.69 2.96 -2.06
CA GLY A 105 -9.93 4.15 -1.69
C GLY A 105 -10.45 4.82 -0.41
N LEU A 106 -11.77 4.95 -0.27
CA LEU A 106 -12.39 5.55 0.91
C LEU A 106 -12.17 4.70 2.17
N THR A 107 -12.39 3.40 2.07
CA THR A 107 -12.24 2.46 3.21
C THR A 107 -10.80 2.37 3.69
N TYR A 108 -9.82 2.41 2.78
CA TYR A 108 -8.41 2.46 3.16
C TYR A 108 -8.04 3.78 3.85
N ALA A 109 -8.49 4.91 3.31
CA ALA A 109 -8.25 6.22 3.92
C ALA A 109 -8.83 6.30 5.34
N VAL A 110 -10.09 5.89 5.50
CA VAL A 110 -10.75 5.84 6.82
C VAL A 110 -10.06 4.83 7.74
N GLY A 111 -9.67 3.66 7.22
CA GLY A 111 -8.98 2.62 7.97
C GLY A 111 -7.62 3.08 8.51
N LEU A 112 -6.83 3.79 7.71
CA LEU A 112 -5.55 4.36 8.16
C LEU A 112 -5.72 5.33 9.33
N LEU A 113 -6.76 6.19 9.26
CA LEU A 113 -7.05 7.17 10.31
C LEU A 113 -7.58 6.49 11.58
N ALA A 114 -8.55 5.58 11.43
CA ALA A 114 -9.16 4.86 12.54
C ALA A 114 -8.17 3.98 13.30
N LEU A 115 -7.21 3.37 12.61
CA LEU A 115 -6.15 2.56 13.21
C LEU A 115 -5.00 3.39 13.78
N GLY A 116 -5.02 4.73 13.61
CA GLY A 116 -3.93 5.61 14.01
C GLY A 116 -2.63 5.32 13.27
N ALA A 117 -2.71 4.86 12.01
CA ALA A 117 -1.54 4.69 11.16
C ALA A 117 -0.98 6.03 10.67
N VAL A 118 -1.82 7.07 10.66
CA VAL A 118 -1.48 8.45 10.32
C VAL A 118 -1.86 9.32 11.50
N GLU A 119 -0.90 10.06 12.04
CA GLU A 119 -1.14 10.99 13.15
C GLU A 119 -1.54 12.37 12.65
N THR A 120 -2.22 13.14 13.49
CA THR A 120 -2.56 14.55 13.21
C THR A 120 -1.35 15.40 12.86
N GLY A 121 -0.21 15.15 13.51
CA GLY A 121 1.06 15.80 13.22
C GLY A 121 1.57 15.51 11.80
N ASP A 122 1.38 14.30 11.29
CA ASP A 122 1.77 13.92 9.93
C ASP A 122 0.93 14.66 8.88
N LEU A 123 -0.37 14.80 9.14
CA LEU A 123 -1.30 15.52 8.27
C LEU A 123 -1.06 17.04 8.26
N GLN A 124 -0.60 17.61 9.38
CA GLN A 124 -0.28 19.04 9.47
C GLN A 124 1.03 19.39 8.76
N GLN A 125 1.95 18.43 8.61
CA GLN A 125 3.19 18.60 7.84
C GLN A 125 2.96 18.55 6.32
N LEU A 126 1.81 18.02 5.87
CA LEU A 126 1.45 18.01 4.46
C LEU A 126 1.08 19.43 3.99
N HIS A 127 1.94 20.03 3.17
CA HIS A 127 1.72 21.30 2.49
C HIS A 127 0.65 21.15 1.38
N GLY A 128 -0.63 20.98 1.74
CA GLY A 128 -1.72 20.66 0.82
C GLY A 128 -2.69 21.81 0.50
N GLY A 129 -2.39 23.04 0.92
CA GLY A 129 -3.22 24.22 0.64
C GLY A 129 -4.62 24.17 1.29
N PRO A 130 -5.59 24.97 0.80
CA PRO A 130 -6.90 25.15 1.44
C PRO A 130 -7.79 23.89 1.44
N PHE A 131 -7.57 22.95 0.51
CA PHE A 131 -8.30 21.67 0.47
C PHE A 131 -7.93 20.76 1.64
N MET A 132 -6.64 20.64 1.94
CA MET A 132 -6.15 19.82 3.05
C MET A 132 -6.65 20.36 4.40
N SER A 133 -6.73 21.69 4.54
CA SER A 133 -7.30 22.33 5.74
C SER A 133 -8.78 22.00 5.97
N LYS A 134 -9.57 21.81 4.89
CA LYS A 134 -10.98 21.39 4.99
C LYS A 134 -11.11 19.92 5.38
N ILE A 135 -10.25 19.07 4.82
CA ILE A 135 -10.21 17.64 5.17
C ILE A 135 -9.81 17.46 6.64
N ILE A 136 -8.79 18.16 7.12
CA ILE A 136 -8.35 18.13 8.52
C ILE A 136 -9.51 18.56 9.45
N ARG A 137 -10.20 19.67 9.15
CA ARG A 137 -11.35 20.12 9.95
C ARG A 137 -12.52 19.13 9.94
N ALA A 138 -12.80 18.49 8.80
CA ALA A 138 -13.84 17.48 8.70
C ALA A 138 -13.49 16.23 9.53
N LEU A 139 -12.22 15.82 9.49
CA LEU A 139 -11.68 14.70 10.26
C LEU A 139 -11.65 14.97 11.77
N GLU A 140 -11.33 16.20 12.16
CA GLU A 140 -11.36 16.67 13.56
C GLU A 140 -12.80 16.67 14.10
N LYS A 141 -13.76 17.15 13.29
CA LYS A 141 -15.19 17.14 13.63
C LYS A 141 -15.76 15.72 13.76
N LEU A 142 -15.22 14.77 13.01
CA LEU A 142 -15.57 13.35 13.09
C LEU A 142 -14.86 12.62 14.24
N ARG A 143 -14.00 13.30 15.02
CA ARG A 143 -13.25 12.72 16.16
C ARG A 143 -12.36 11.52 15.76
N LEU A 144 -12.07 11.38 14.47
CA LEU A 144 -11.27 10.30 13.89
C LEU A 144 -9.76 10.60 13.93
N LEU A 145 -9.40 11.82 14.34
CA LEU A 145 -8.03 12.25 14.55
C LEU A 145 -7.62 11.99 16.00
N ARG A 146 -6.63 11.12 16.19
CA ARG A 146 -5.91 10.93 17.45
C ARG A 146 -4.57 11.64 17.43
#